data_AF-A0A6N8XPN2-F1
#
_entry.id   AF-A0A6N8XPN2-F1
#
_cell.length_a   1.000
_cell.length_b   1.000
_cell.length_c   1.000
_cell.angle_alpha   90.00
_cell.angle_beta   90.00
_cell.angle_gamma   90.00
#
_symmetry.space_group_name_H-M   'P 1'
#
loop_
_entity.id
_entity.type
_entity.pdbx_description
1 polymer ?
#
loop_
_entity_poly.entity_id
_entity_poly.type
_entity_poly.pdbx_seq_one_letter_code
_entity_poly.pdbx_strand_id
1 'polypeptide(L)'
;MKGLPAIAASHERIDAFLGNLRDSCEAAGDAEERDRVAREQELNDQAWFVLAWGQLETEIDDACRDAIQSGRSHREWRYRRAWSLFDQDNPRLSFRNRLSLVLDRNSDLWRRTLELYEVRNQVAHGELRSEGIDVSTVIEDFYRIHASLVRD
;
A
#
# COMPACT_ATOMS: atom_id res chain seq x y z
N MET A 1 10.34 -5.31 -1.12
CA MET A 1 9.99 -3.92 -1.47
C MET A 1 11.23 -3.06 -1.68
N LYS A 2 11.97 -3.25 -2.78
CA LYS A 2 13.30 -2.63 -2.96
C LYS A 2 13.26 -1.11 -3.16
N GLY A 3 12.19 -0.59 -3.78
CA GLY A 3 12.04 0.85 -4.04
C GLY A 3 11.53 1.66 -2.85
N LEU A 4 10.93 1.00 -1.85
CA LEU A 4 10.25 1.69 -0.75
C LEU A 4 11.14 2.64 0.07
N PRO A 5 12.42 2.30 0.40
CA PRO A 5 13.30 3.23 1.10
C PRO A 5 13.57 4.54 0.32
N ALA A 6 13.71 4.46 -1.00
CA ALA A 6 13.96 5.63 -1.83
C ALA A 6 12.70 6.52 -1.98
N ILE A 7 11.53 5.88 -2.01
CA ILE A 7 10.21 6.52 -1.98
C ILE A 7 10.05 7.28 -0.65
N ALA A 8 10.28 6.60 0.48
CA ALA A 8 10.20 7.17 1.83
C ALA A 8 11.09 8.41 2.00
N ALA A 9 12.38 8.27 1.67
CA ALA A 9 13.34 9.36 1.79
C ALA A 9 13.04 10.54 0.85
N SER A 10 12.32 10.31 -0.24
CA SER A 10 11.91 11.37 -1.16
C SER A 10 10.66 12.08 -0.67
N HIS A 11 9.69 11.34 -0.13
CA HIS A 11 8.53 11.91 0.55
C HIS A 11 8.96 12.80 1.72
N GLU A 12 9.78 12.30 2.65
CA GLU A 12 10.26 13.06 3.83
C GLU A 12 10.91 14.39 3.45
N ARG A 13 11.71 14.40 2.37
CA ARG A 13 12.39 15.61 1.91
C ARG A 13 11.40 16.65 1.38
N ILE A 14 10.41 16.21 0.60
CA ILE A 14 9.40 17.10 0.02
C ILE A 14 8.45 17.58 1.10
N ASP A 15 8.05 16.70 2.01
CA ASP A 15 7.20 17.04 3.15
C ASP A 15 7.86 18.10 4.05
N ALA A 16 9.14 17.93 4.39
CA ALA A 16 9.90 18.92 5.13
C ALA A 16 10.00 20.27 4.39
N PHE A 17 10.17 20.26 3.07
CA PHE A 17 10.17 21.48 2.26
C PHE A 17 8.82 22.19 2.31
N LEU A 18 7.72 21.47 2.10
CA LEU A 18 6.36 22.04 2.12
C LEU A 18 5.99 22.53 3.53
N GLY A 19 6.38 21.80 4.58
CA GLY A 19 6.21 22.23 5.97
C GLY A 19 6.92 23.56 6.27
N ASN A 20 8.19 23.68 5.89
CA ASN A 20 8.94 24.93 6.06
C ASN A 20 8.34 26.09 5.27
N LEU A 21 7.84 25.83 4.07
CA LEU A 21 7.17 26.85 3.25
C LEU A 21 5.88 27.33 3.91
N ARG A 22 5.06 26.39 4.41
CA ARG A 22 3.82 26.70 5.13
C ARG A 22 4.08 27.55 6.37
N ASP A 23 5.09 27.21 7.16
CA ASP A 23 5.48 27.96 8.35
C ASP A 23 5.95 29.38 7.98
N SER A 24 6.62 29.55 6.84
CA SER A 24 7.02 30.85 6.32
C SER A 24 5.83 31.71 5.89
N CYS A 25 4.82 31.11 5.25
CA CYS A 25 3.57 31.79 4.89
C CYS A 25 2.79 32.24 6.13
N GLU A 26 2.69 31.38 7.16
CA GLU A 26 2.06 31.71 8.43
C GLU A 26 2.77 32.90 9.11
N ALA A 27 4.11 32.88 9.16
CA ALA A 27 4.90 33.98 9.72
C ALA A 27 4.72 35.31 8.94
N ALA A 28 4.45 35.23 7.63
CA ALA A 28 4.16 36.38 6.79
C ALA A 28 2.68 36.85 6.85
N GLY A 29 1.80 36.07 7.49
CA GLY A 29 0.36 36.33 7.52
C GLY A 29 -0.36 36.06 6.20
N ASP A 30 0.26 35.30 5.28
CA ASP A 30 -0.30 34.96 3.98
C ASP A 30 -1.14 33.67 4.06
N ALA A 31 -2.40 33.83 4.48
CA ALA A 31 -3.31 32.71 4.67
C ALA A 31 -3.69 32.00 3.36
N GLU A 32 -3.77 32.72 2.23
CA GLU A 32 -4.12 32.12 0.94
C GLU A 32 -3.01 31.18 0.46
N GLU A 33 -1.76 31.65 0.51
CA GLU A 33 -0.61 30.85 0.13
C GLU A 33 -0.42 29.66 1.07
N ARG A 34 -0.62 29.85 2.37
CA ARG A 34 -0.58 28.74 3.35
C ARG A 34 -1.58 27.65 3.01
N ASP A 35 -2.83 28.02 2.70
CA ASP A 35 -3.88 27.06 2.35
C ASP A 35 -3.58 26.38 1.00
N ARG A 36 -2.93 27.09 0.06
CA ARG A 36 -2.43 26.50 -1.20
C ARG A 36 -1.37 25.44 -0.93
N VAL A 37 -0.37 25.74 -0.10
CA VAL A 37 0.72 24.82 0.26
C VAL A 37 0.16 23.60 1.01
N ALA A 38 -0.82 23.77 1.89
CA ALA A 38 -1.47 22.66 2.58
C ALA A 38 -2.14 21.67 1.59
N ARG A 39 -2.84 22.18 0.57
CA ARG A 39 -3.40 21.32 -0.49
C ARG A 39 -2.33 20.62 -1.32
N GLU A 40 -1.22 21.28 -1.60
CA GLU A 40 -0.08 20.65 -2.28
C GLU A 40 0.52 19.52 -1.45
N GLN A 41 0.61 19.68 -0.13
CA GLN A 41 1.06 18.64 0.80
C GLN A 41 0.11 17.43 0.78
N GLU A 42 -1.20 17.65 0.86
CA GLU A 42 -2.20 16.57 0.78
C GLU A 42 -2.13 15.78 -0.53
N LEU A 43 -1.99 16.49 -1.67
CA LEU A 43 -1.81 15.87 -2.98
C LEU A 43 -0.51 15.06 -3.05
N ASN A 44 0.56 15.61 -2.48
CA ASN A 44 1.85 14.94 -2.41
C ASN A 44 1.76 13.65 -1.58
N ASP A 45 1.14 13.68 -0.40
CA ASP A 45 0.95 12.50 0.47
C ASP A 45 0.16 11.40 -0.24
N GLN A 46 -0.92 11.76 -0.94
CA GLN A 46 -1.70 10.80 -1.73
C GLN A 46 -0.90 10.17 -2.87
N ALA A 47 -0.11 10.98 -3.59
CA ALA A 47 0.74 10.49 -4.67
C ALA A 47 1.81 9.51 -4.14
N TRP A 48 2.48 9.87 -3.04
CA TRP A 48 3.49 9.02 -2.41
C TRP A 48 2.91 7.75 -1.83
N PHE A 49 1.72 7.82 -1.23
CA PHE A 49 0.98 6.66 -0.77
C PHE A 49 0.71 5.67 -1.91
N VAL A 50 0.22 6.13 -3.07
CA VAL A 50 -0.05 5.25 -4.23
C VAL A 50 1.23 4.62 -4.78
N LEU A 51 2.32 5.39 -4.84
CA LEU A 51 3.64 4.87 -5.26
C LEU A 51 4.16 3.79 -4.30
N ALA A 52 4.05 4.03 -2.99
CA ALA A 52 4.44 3.08 -1.97
C ALA A 52 3.54 1.84 -1.98
N TRP A 53 2.23 2.01 -2.15
CA TRP A 53 1.26 0.92 -2.28
C TRP A 53 1.62 -0.03 -3.42
N GLY A 54 2.02 0.50 -4.58
CA GLY A 54 2.43 -0.32 -5.72
C GLY A 54 3.60 -1.26 -5.40
N GLN A 55 4.50 -0.87 -4.48
CA GLN A 55 5.56 -1.76 -4.00
C GLN A 55 5.00 -2.91 -3.17
N LEU A 56 4.07 -2.63 -2.24
CA LEU A 56 3.44 -3.68 -1.42
C LEU A 56 2.58 -4.62 -2.27
N GLU A 57 1.78 -4.07 -3.19
CA GLU A 57 0.92 -4.86 -4.09
C GLU A 57 1.73 -5.86 -4.91
N THR A 58 2.89 -5.44 -5.42
CA THR A 58 3.82 -6.35 -6.12
C THR A 58 4.26 -7.52 -5.23
N GLU A 59 4.62 -7.25 -3.98
CA GLU A 59 5.05 -8.32 -3.06
C GLU A 59 3.91 -9.26 -2.64
N ILE A 60 2.68 -8.74 -2.54
CA ILE A 60 1.48 -9.55 -2.32
C ILE A 60 1.24 -10.47 -3.52
N ASP A 61 1.39 -9.94 -4.73
CA ASP A 61 1.19 -10.69 -5.96
C ASP A 61 2.23 -11.78 -6.17
N ASP A 62 3.50 -11.49 -5.87
CA ASP A 62 4.57 -12.48 -5.87
C ASP A 62 4.31 -13.57 -4.83
N ALA A 63 3.96 -13.20 -3.59
CA ALA A 63 3.63 -14.18 -2.54
C ALA A 63 2.42 -15.04 -2.92
N CYS A 64 1.41 -14.47 -3.60
CA CYS A 64 0.26 -15.24 -4.07
C CYS A 64 0.66 -16.24 -5.16
N ARG A 65 1.54 -15.83 -6.09
CA ARG A 65 2.07 -16.69 -7.14
C ARG A 65 2.84 -17.87 -6.55
N ASP A 66 3.68 -17.62 -5.56
CA ASP A 66 4.45 -18.62 -4.83
C ASP A 66 3.54 -19.61 -4.09
N ALA A 67 2.54 -19.11 -3.36
CA ALA A 67 1.55 -19.95 -2.66
C ALA A 67 0.78 -20.86 -3.62
N ILE A 68 0.32 -20.32 -4.77
CA ILE A 68 -0.37 -21.12 -5.80
C ILE A 68 0.57 -22.18 -6.38
N GLN A 69 1.82 -21.83 -6.68
CA GLN A 69 2.82 -22.75 -7.22
C GLN A 69 3.16 -23.88 -6.25
N SER A 70 3.36 -23.56 -4.97
CA SER A 70 3.60 -24.51 -3.88
C SER A 70 2.41 -25.47 -3.73
N GLY A 71 1.19 -24.93 -3.67
CA GLY A 71 -0.04 -25.71 -3.58
C GLY A 71 -0.25 -26.67 -4.76
N ARG A 72 0.09 -26.24 -5.98
CA ARG A 72 0.06 -27.10 -7.19
C ARG A 72 1.13 -28.19 -7.18
N SER A 73 2.24 -27.96 -6.48
CA SER A 73 3.36 -28.91 -6.36
C SER A 73 3.19 -29.88 -5.19
N HIS A 74 2.13 -29.74 -4.38
CA HIS A 74 1.87 -30.56 -3.20
C HIS A 74 1.82 -32.06 -3.54
N ARG A 75 2.35 -32.95 -2.68
CA ARG A 75 2.43 -34.39 -2.98
C ARG A 75 1.07 -35.08 -3.06
N GLU A 76 0.12 -34.59 -2.28
CA GLU A 76 -1.24 -35.12 -2.25
C GLU A 76 -2.14 -34.52 -3.34
N TRP A 77 -2.72 -35.38 -4.18
CA TRP A 77 -3.60 -34.98 -5.28
C TRP A 77 -4.79 -34.11 -4.84
N ARG A 78 -5.42 -34.45 -3.70
CA ARG A 78 -6.59 -33.72 -3.20
C ARG A 78 -6.28 -32.23 -2.97
N TYR A 79 -5.11 -31.96 -2.42
CA TYR A 79 -4.61 -30.60 -2.21
C TYR A 79 -4.27 -29.93 -3.54
N ARG A 80 -3.52 -30.59 -4.43
CA ARG A 80 -3.18 -30.03 -5.77
C ARG A 80 -4.40 -29.62 -6.58
N ARG A 81 -5.46 -30.44 -6.56
CA ARG A 81 -6.67 -30.20 -7.37
C ARG A 81 -7.37 -28.89 -6.97
N ALA A 82 -7.38 -28.53 -5.69
CA ALA A 82 -7.93 -27.25 -5.26
C ALA A 82 -7.16 -26.07 -5.88
N TRP A 83 -5.82 -26.16 -5.92
CA TRP A 83 -4.94 -25.12 -6.47
C TRP A 83 -4.91 -25.05 -8.01
N SER A 84 -5.31 -26.12 -8.70
CA SER A 84 -5.44 -26.12 -10.16
C SER A 84 -6.55 -25.20 -10.69
N LEU A 85 -7.46 -24.76 -9.82
CA LEU A 85 -8.54 -23.83 -10.17
C LEU A 85 -8.08 -22.38 -10.30
N PHE A 86 -6.94 -22.02 -9.70
CA PHE A 86 -6.37 -20.69 -9.82
C PHE A 86 -5.48 -20.61 -11.04
N ASP A 87 -5.63 -19.58 -11.86
CA ASP A 87 -4.64 -19.24 -12.88
C ASP A 87 -3.47 -18.50 -12.18
N GLN A 88 -2.25 -18.93 -12.47
CA GLN A 88 -1.02 -18.44 -11.82
C GLN A 88 -0.56 -17.11 -12.41
N ASP A 89 -0.88 -16.85 -13.68
CA ASP A 89 -0.49 -15.61 -14.38
C ASP A 89 -1.59 -14.56 -14.34
N ASN A 90 -2.83 -15.00 -14.11
CA ASN A 90 -3.96 -14.10 -13.91
C ASN A 90 -4.95 -14.73 -12.95
N PRO A 91 -4.66 -14.72 -11.63
CA PRO A 91 -5.68 -15.09 -10.66
C PRO A 91 -6.81 -14.09 -10.86
N ARG A 92 -7.91 -14.51 -11.49
CA ARG A 92 -9.18 -13.76 -11.62
C ARG A 92 -9.86 -13.53 -10.25
N LEU A 93 -9.05 -13.49 -9.19
CA LEU A 93 -9.40 -13.29 -7.82
C LEU A 93 -9.42 -11.79 -7.55
N SER A 94 -10.45 -11.36 -6.84
CA SER A 94 -10.43 -10.04 -6.22
C SER A 94 -9.21 -9.89 -5.31
N PHE A 95 -8.75 -8.65 -5.11
CA PHE A 95 -7.63 -8.36 -4.19
C PHE A 95 -7.83 -9.00 -2.81
N ARG A 96 -9.04 -8.92 -2.25
CA ARG A 96 -9.39 -9.57 -0.98
C ARG A 96 -9.17 -11.09 -0.97
N ASN A 97 -9.48 -11.75 -2.09
CA ASN A 97 -9.26 -13.19 -2.22
C ASN A 97 -7.76 -13.52 -2.34
N ARG A 98 -7.00 -12.73 -3.13
CA ARG A 98 -5.53 -12.83 -3.20
C ARG A 98 -4.91 -12.68 -1.81
N LEU A 99 -5.27 -11.62 -1.10
CA LEU A 99 -4.80 -11.33 0.25
C LEU A 99 -5.07 -12.48 1.24
N SER A 100 -6.24 -13.13 1.11
CA SER A 100 -6.60 -14.28 1.95
C SER A 100 -5.78 -15.55 1.68
N LEU A 101 -5.02 -15.61 0.58
CA LEU A 101 -4.11 -16.71 0.31
C LEU A 101 -2.78 -16.55 1.05
N VAL A 102 -2.38 -15.30 1.34
CA VAL A 102 -1.04 -14.98 1.83
C VAL A 102 -1.03 -14.37 3.23
N LEU A 103 -2.20 -14.05 3.79
CA LEU A 103 -2.39 -13.58 5.17
C LEU A 103 -3.60 -14.25 5.82
N ASP A 104 -3.51 -14.46 7.14
CA ASP A 104 -4.64 -14.94 7.94
C ASP A 104 -5.77 -13.89 7.96
N ARG A 105 -6.97 -14.30 7.55
CA ARG A 105 -8.19 -13.47 7.53
C ARG A 105 -8.58 -12.91 8.90
N ASN A 106 -8.18 -13.57 9.98
CA ASN A 106 -8.46 -13.11 11.34
C ASN A 106 -7.40 -12.15 11.88
N SER A 107 -6.29 -11.96 11.16
CA SER A 107 -5.21 -11.07 11.60
C SER A 107 -5.56 -9.60 11.40
N ASP A 108 -5.04 -8.75 12.30
CA ASP A 108 -5.16 -7.31 12.17
C ASP A 108 -4.44 -6.79 10.91
N LEU A 109 -3.35 -7.45 10.48
CA LEU A 109 -2.62 -7.10 9.26
C LEU A 109 -3.47 -7.31 8.00
N TRP A 110 -4.26 -8.38 7.95
CA TRP A 110 -5.19 -8.59 6.84
C TRP A 110 -6.25 -7.48 6.77
N ARG A 111 -6.83 -7.11 7.93
CA ARG A 111 -7.83 -6.04 8.01
C ARG A 111 -7.22 -4.69 7.62
N ARG A 112 -6.05 -4.37 8.16
CA ARG A 112 -5.31 -3.15 7.86
C ARG A 112 -4.95 -3.05 6.37
N THR A 113 -4.54 -4.14 5.75
CA THR A 113 -4.23 -4.15 4.30
C THR A 113 -5.46 -3.86 3.46
N LEU A 114 -6.65 -4.35 3.86
CA LEU A 114 -7.89 -4.00 3.18
C LEU A 114 -8.28 -2.53 3.37
N GLU A 115 -8.13 -1.99 4.57
CA GLU A 115 -8.37 -0.55 4.81
C GLU A 115 -7.49 0.30 3.89
N LEU A 116 -6.19 -0.02 3.81
CA LEU A 116 -5.25 0.68 2.93
C LEU A 116 -5.60 0.47 1.44
N TYR A 117 -6.10 -0.69 1.06
CA TYR A 117 -6.58 -0.92 -0.31
C TYR A 117 -7.78 -0.04 -0.65
N GLU A 118 -8.74 0.13 0.27
CA GLU A 118 -9.87 1.05 0.06
C GLU A 118 -9.41 2.50 -0.05
N VAL A 119 -8.47 2.92 0.80
CA VAL A 119 -7.84 4.26 0.70
C VAL A 119 -7.19 4.44 -0.68
N ARG A 120 -6.49 3.41 -1.20
CA ARG A 120 -5.91 3.46 -2.54
C ARG A 120 -6.97 3.58 -3.63
N ASN A 121 -8.09 2.89 -3.50
CA ASN A 121 -9.17 3.00 -4.48
C ASN A 121 -9.79 4.41 -4.47
N GLN A 122 -10.02 4.99 -3.30
CA GLN A 122 -10.51 6.37 -3.17
C GLN A 122 -9.56 7.35 -3.88
N VAL A 123 -8.26 7.30 -3.56
CA VAL A 123 -7.26 8.17 -4.19
C VAL A 123 -7.21 7.95 -5.71
N ALA A 124 -7.24 6.69 -6.17
CA ALA A 124 -7.22 6.37 -7.60
C ALA A 124 -8.47 6.85 -8.35
N HIS A 125 -9.61 7.00 -7.66
CA HIS A 125 -10.84 7.57 -8.22
C HIS A 125 -10.90 9.10 -8.11
N GLY A 126 -9.85 9.75 -7.60
CA GLY A 126 -9.78 11.21 -7.45
C GLY A 126 -10.53 11.74 -6.23
N GLU A 127 -10.88 10.86 -5.28
CA GLU A 127 -11.47 11.28 -4.02
C GLU A 127 -10.36 11.77 -3.09
N LEU A 128 -10.23 13.10 -3.00
CA LEU A 128 -9.37 13.75 -2.00
C LEU A 128 -9.95 13.42 -0.62
N ARG A 129 -9.15 12.72 0.20
CA ARG A 129 -9.55 12.43 1.58
C ARG A 129 -9.43 13.69 2.43
N SER A 130 -10.47 13.98 3.21
CA SER A 130 -10.46 15.07 4.19
C SER A 130 -9.52 14.79 5.36
N GLU A 131 -9.26 13.51 5.62
CA GLU A 131 -8.24 13.05 6.57
C GLU A 131 -6.98 12.77 5.76
N GLY A 132 -5.94 13.58 5.97
CA GLY A 132 -4.63 13.42 5.34
C GLY A 132 -4.05 12.02 5.55
N ILE A 133 -3.11 11.63 4.70
CA ILE A 133 -2.45 10.32 4.78
C ILE A 133 -1.11 10.50 5.49
N ASP A 134 -0.97 9.93 6.67
CA ASP A 134 0.34 9.80 7.31
C ASP A 134 1.16 8.72 6.58
N VAL A 135 1.94 9.17 5.59
CA VAL A 135 2.75 8.30 4.74
C VAL A 135 3.80 7.53 5.56
N SER A 136 4.37 8.12 6.61
CA SER A 136 5.35 7.45 7.47
C SER A 136 4.73 6.25 8.19
N THR A 137 3.57 6.46 8.84
CA THR A 137 2.82 5.36 9.48
C THR A 137 2.42 4.29 8.47
N VAL A 138 1.99 4.67 7.27
CA VAL A 138 1.63 3.70 6.23
C VAL A 138 2.84 2.89 5.75
N ILE A 139 4.02 3.50 5.63
CA ILE A 139 5.25 2.79 5.25
C ILE A 139 5.62 1.76 6.31
N GLU A 140 5.49 2.10 7.60
CA GLU A 140 5.69 1.14 8.69
C GLU A 140 4.71 -0.04 8.59
N ASP A 141 3.43 0.24 8.32
CA ASP A 141 2.42 -0.79 8.08
C ASP A 141 2.80 -1.68 6.90
N PHE A 142 3.31 -1.11 5.79
CA PHE A 142 3.74 -1.88 4.63
C PHE A 142 4.88 -2.84 4.97
N TYR A 143 5.87 -2.41 5.76
CA TYR A 143 6.93 -3.31 6.24
C TYR A 143 6.39 -4.44 7.11
N ARG A 144 5.46 -4.14 8.03
CA ARG A 144 4.84 -5.15 8.89
C ARG A 144 4.03 -6.17 8.08
N ILE A 145 3.23 -5.70 7.11
CA ILE A 145 2.45 -6.56 6.22
C ILE A 145 3.39 -7.44 5.40
N HIS A 146 4.41 -6.85 4.75
CA HIS A 146 5.37 -7.58 3.94
C HIS A 146 6.09 -8.69 4.73
N ALA A 147 6.51 -8.40 5.96
CA ALA A 147 7.16 -9.37 6.83
C ALA A 147 6.25 -10.54 7.24
N SER A 148 4.93 -10.37 7.15
CA SER A 148 3.94 -11.39 7.51
C SER A 148 3.43 -12.22 6.32
N LEU A 149 3.80 -11.86 5.08
CA LEU A 149 3.38 -12.60 3.90
C LEU A 149 3.96 -14.02 3.95
N VAL A 150 3.09 -15.02 3.80
CA VAL A 150 3.51 -16.42 3.68
C VAL A 150 4.29 -16.59 2.38
N ARG A 151 5.52 -17.10 2.49
CA ARG A 151 6.37 -17.53 1.38
C ARG A 151 6.85 -18.93 1.72
N ASP A 152 6.17 -19.94 1.18
CA ASP A 152 6.52 -21.36 1.34
C ASP A 152 7.69 -21.75 0.43
#